data_AF-A0A6N8TFN8-F1
#
_entry.id   AF-A0A6N8TFN8-F1
#
_cell.length_a   1.000
_cell.length_b   1.000
_cell.length_c   1.000
_cell.angle_alpha   90.00
_cell.angle_beta   90.00
_cell.angle_gamma   90.00
#
_symmetry.space_group_name_H-M   'P 1'
#
loop_
_entity.id
_entity.type
_entity.pdbx_description
1 polymer ?
#
loop_
_entity_poly.entity_id
_entity_poly.type
_entity_poly.pdbx_seq_one_letter_code
_entity_poly.pdbx_strand_id
1 'polypeptide(L)' 'MKNQKNEKAKLTANYLNGIAIAVALAGAFTPTLSGIRDNPGPINWTTAGIVAVCMVVSLLFHLMARRTLNALLD' A
#
# COMPACT_ATOMS: atom_id res chain seq x y z
N MET A 1 10.58 -11.64 28.01
CA MET A 1 11.19 -10.63 27.11
C MET A 1 11.08 -10.96 25.61
N LYS A 2 11.19 -12.23 25.17
CA LYS A 2 10.99 -12.60 23.74
C LYS A 2 9.58 -12.30 23.21
N ASN A 3 8.54 -12.54 24.01
CA ASN A 3 7.14 -12.31 23.61
C ASN A 3 6.86 -10.84 23.26
N GLN A 4 7.34 -9.89 24.08
CA GLN A 4 7.14 -8.46 23.83
C GLN A 4 7.77 -7.98 22.51
N LYS A 5 8.95 -8.50 22.13
CA LYS A 5 9.57 -8.16 20.85
C LYS A 5 8.74 -8.66 19.67
N ASN A 6 8.17 -9.87 19.79
CA ASN A 6 7.32 -10.47 18.76
C ASN A 6 5.98 -9.75 18.65
N GLU A 7 5.38 -9.33 19.77
CA GLU A 7 4.15 -8.53 19.79
C GLU A 7 4.36 -7.14 19.19
N LYS A 8 5.48 -6.47 19.52
CA LYS A 8 5.84 -5.17 18.92
C LYS A 8 6.01 -5.29 17.41
N ALA A 9 6.72 -6.31 16.94
CA ALA A 9 6.96 -6.51 15.53
C ALA A 9 5.66 -6.88 14.77
N LYS A 10 4.74 -7.62 15.40
CA LYS A 10 3.40 -7.89 14.86
C LYS A 10 2.56 -6.62 14.74
N LEU A 11 2.62 -5.73 15.74
CA LEU A 11 1.99 -4.40 15.71
C LEU A 11 2.58 -3.51 14.61
N THR A 12 3.91 -3.50 14.45
CA THR A 12 4.59 -2.75 13.39
C THR A 12 4.20 -3.26 12.00
N ALA A 13 4.13 -4.59 11.80
CA ALA A 13 3.68 -5.17 10.54
C ALA A 13 2.23 -4.78 10.21
N ASN A 14 1.34 -4.80 11.21
CA ASN A 14 -0.05 -4.37 11.04
C ASN A 14 -0.16 -2.86 10.72
N TYR A 15 0.64 -2.03 11.38
CA TYR A 15 0.70 -0.59 11.10
C TYR A 15 1.18 -0.30 9.67
N LEU A 16 2.26 -0.95 9.23
CA LEU A 16 2.77 -0.82 7.86
C LEU A 16 1.77 -1.32 6.82
N ASN A 17 1.05 -2.40 7.11
CA ASN A 17 -0.02 -2.89 6.23
C ASN A 17 -1.18 -1.89 6.13
N GLY A 18 -1.56 -1.25 7.24
CA GLY A 18 -2.55 -0.17 7.25
C GLY A 18 -2.13 1.04 6.41
N ILE A 19 -0.87 1.45 6.47
CA ILE A 19 -0.32 2.51 5.61
C ILE A 19 -0.36 2.10 4.14
N ALA A 20 0.00 0.85 3.82
CA ALA A 20 -0.04 0.36 2.43
C ALA A 20 -1.45 0.50 1.82
N ILE A 21 -2.47 0.08 2.57
CA ILE A 21 -3.87 0.18 2.17
C ILE A 21 -4.30 1.65 2.03
N ALA A 22 -3.93 2.50 3.00
CA ALA A 22 -4.26 3.93 2.94
C ALA A 22 -3.64 4.62 1.71
N VAL A 23 -2.37 4.33 1.39
CA VAL A 23 -1.70 4.87 0.22
C VAL A 23 -2.31 4.33 -1.08
N ALA A 24 -2.67 3.06 -1.13
CA ALA A 24 -3.35 2.49 -2.30
C ALA A 24 -4.72 3.15 -2.55
N LEU A 25 -5.53 3.31 -1.50
CA LEU A 25 -6.85 3.91 -1.62
C LEU A 25 -6.78 5.42 -1.92
N ALA A 26 -6.02 6.18 -1.14
CA ALA A 26 -5.92 7.62 -1.32
C ALA A 26 -5.13 8.01 -2.58
N GLY A 27 -4.08 7.27 -2.91
CA GLY A 27 -3.17 7.59 -4.02
C GLY A 27 -3.59 7.00 -5.35
N ALA A 28 -4.16 5.79 -5.38
CA ALA A 28 -4.57 5.16 -6.64
C ALA A 28 -6.07 5.33 -6.88
N PHE A 29 -6.89 4.98 -5.89
CA PHE A 29 -8.35 4.83 -6.03
C PHE A 29 -9.09 6.18 -6.10
N THR A 30 -8.72 7.15 -5.25
CA THR A 30 -9.31 8.49 -5.26
C THR A 30 -9.10 9.25 -6.58
N PRO A 31 -7.86 9.38 -7.12
CA PRO A 31 -7.66 10.11 -8.38
C PRO A 31 -8.20 9.35 -9.60
N THR A 32 -8.26 8.01 -9.59
CA THR A 32 -8.95 7.29 -10.67
C THR A 32 -10.44 7.58 -10.69
N LEU A 33 -11.11 7.54 -9.53
CA LEU A 33 -12.53 7.88 -9.43
C LEU A 33 -12.82 9.33 -9.82
N SER A 34 -12.03 10.29 -9.35
CA SER A 34 -12.15 11.69 -9.76
C SER A 34 -11.91 11.88 -11.25
N GLY A 35 -10.89 11.20 -11.81
CA GLY A 35 -10.59 11.26 -13.24
C GLY A 35 -11.73 10.72 -14.12
N ILE A 36 -12.35 9.61 -13.73
CA ILE A 36 -13.53 9.05 -14.43
C ILE A 36 -14.72 10.01 -14.36
N ARG A 37 -14.92 10.66 -13.20
CA ARG A 37 -16.04 11.59 -13.00
C ARG A 37 -15.88 12.87 -13.83
N ASP A 38 -14.70 13.47 -13.81
CA ASP A 38 -14.48 14.80 -14.38
C ASP A 38 -14.19 14.73 -15.90
N ASN A 39 -13.73 13.59 -16.43
CA ASN A 39 -13.46 13.44 -17.86
C ASN A 39 -13.67 11.99 -18.35
N PRO A 40 -14.89 11.60 -18.75
CA PRO A 40 -15.23 10.23 -19.17
C PRO A 40 -14.66 9.80 -20.54
N GLY A 41 -13.67 10.54 -21.07
CA GLY A 41 -12.97 10.23 -22.31
C GLY A 41 -11.96 9.07 -22.18
N PRO A 42 -11.25 8.71 -23.26
CA PRO A 42 -10.30 7.60 -23.25
C PRO A 42 -9.22 7.78 -22.19
N ILE A 43 -8.88 6.67 -21.52
CA ILE A 43 -7.95 6.63 -20.38
C ILE A 43 -6.64 7.36 -20.73
N ASN A 44 -6.35 8.44 -20.01
CA ASN A 44 -5.13 9.21 -20.20
C ASN A 44 -3.92 8.41 -19.67
N TRP A 45 -2.85 8.32 -20.46
CA TRP A 45 -1.60 7.64 -20.10
C TRP A 45 -0.97 8.19 -18.81
N THR A 46 -1.16 9.46 -18.48
CA THR A 46 -0.71 10.03 -17.20
C THR A 46 -1.46 9.43 -16.00
N THR A 47 -2.78 9.25 -16.10
CA THR A 47 -3.58 8.61 -15.04
C THR A 47 -3.17 7.16 -14.85
N ALA A 48 -2.93 6.43 -15.94
CA ALA A 48 -2.42 5.06 -15.90
C ALA A 48 -1.03 4.99 -15.21
N GLY A 49 -0.13 5.94 -15.51
CA GLY A 49 1.18 6.04 -14.87
C GLY A 49 1.09 6.29 -13.36
N ILE A 50 0.19 7.18 -12.91
CA ILE A 50 -0.01 7.47 -11.49
C ILE A 50 -0.53 6.23 -10.74
N VAL A 51 -1.48 5.50 -11.32
CA VAL A 51 -1.99 4.25 -10.74
C VAL A 51 -0.89 3.20 -10.66
N ALA A 52 -0.06 3.06 -11.70
CA ALA A 52 1.06 2.12 -11.72
C ALA A 52 2.07 2.44 -10.60
N VAL A 53 2.45 3.71 -10.43
CA VAL A 53 3.34 4.13 -9.33
C VAL A 53 2.72 3.85 -7.97
N CYS A 54 1.43 4.14 -7.77
CA CYS A 54 0.76 3.84 -6.50
C CYS A 54 0.67 2.34 -6.21
N MET A 55 0.42 1.51 -7.23
CA MET A 55 0.46 0.05 -7.09
C MET A 55 1.85 -0.46 -6.71
N VAL A 56 2.91 0.09 -7.31
CA VAL A 56 4.30 -0.25 -6.98
C VAL A 56 4.63 0.16 -5.53
N VAL A 57 4.26 1.37 -5.12
CA VAL A 57 4.48 1.83 -3.73
C VAL A 57 3.71 0.96 -2.73
N SER A 58 2.44 0.65 -3.02
CA SER A 58 1.63 -0.26 -2.19
C SER A 58 2.26 -1.66 -2.08
N LEU A 59 2.72 -2.22 -3.21
CA LEU A 59 3.38 -3.52 -3.24
C LEU A 59 4.69 -3.53 -2.43
N LEU A 60 5.49 -2.47 -2.52
CA LEU A 60 6.72 -2.34 -1.73
C LEU A 60 6.44 -2.29 -0.22
N PHE A 61 5.42 -1.54 0.19
CA PHE A 61 4.98 -1.50 1.59
C PHE A 61 4.46 -2.86 2.06
N HIS A 62 3.68 -3.55 1.23
CA HIS A 62 3.17 -4.89 1.53
C HIS A 62 4.32 -5.91 1.67
N LEU A 63 5.32 -5.87 0.80
CA LEU A 63 6.50 -6.72 0.86
C LEU A 63 7.36 -6.42 2.10
N MET A 64 7.50 -5.16 2.52
CA MET A 64 8.20 -4.80 3.76
C MET A 64 7.48 -5.33 5.00
N ALA A 65 6.15 -5.23 5.04
CA ALA A 65 5.33 -5.83 6.11
C ALA A 65 5.48 -7.37 6.13
N ARG A 66 5.53 -7.99 4.95
CA ARG A 66 5.70 -9.44 4.83
C ARG A 66 7.11 -9.90 5.26
N ARG A 67 8.15 -9.13 4.95
CA ARG A 67 9.52 -9.41 5.41
C ARG A 67 9.69 -9.26 6.92
N THR A 68 9.06 -8.25 7.53
CA THR A 68 9.09 -8.10 9.00
C THR A 68 8.36 -9.23 9.71
N LEU A 69 7.28 -9.77 9.11
CA LEU A 69 6.59 -10.94 9.66
C LEU A 69 7.37 -12.25 9.46
N ASN A 70 8.00 -12.46 8.29
CA ASN A 70 8.85 -13.65 8.05
C ASN A 70 10.07 -13.67 8.97
N ALA A 71 10.68 -12.51 9.26
CA ALA A 71 11.79 -12.40 10.21
C ALA A 71 11.40 -12.70 11.68
N LEU A 72 10.12 -12.94 11.98
CA LEU A 72 9.63 -13.40 13.28
C LEU A 72 9.28 -14.89 13.31
N LEU A 73 9.17 -15.51 12.14
CA LEU A 73 8.86 -16.94 11.97
C LEU A 73 10.14 -17.80 11.90
N ASP A 74 11.27 -17.21 11.50
CA ASP A 74 12.65 -17.71 11.72
C ASP A 74 13.17 -17.34 13.12
#